data_AF-A0A098QV14-F1
#
_entry.id   AF-A0A098QV14-F1
#
_cell.length_a   1.000
_cell.length_b   1.000
_cell.length_c   1.000
_cell.angle_alpha   90.00
_cell.angle_beta   90.00
_cell.angle_gamma   90.00
#
_symmetry.space_group_name_H-M   'P 1'
#
loop_
_entity.id
_entity.type
_entity.pdbx_description
1 polymer ?
#
loop_
_entity_poly.entity_id
_entity_poly.type
_entity_poly.pdbx_seq_one_letter_code
_entity_poly.pdbx_strand_id
1 'polypeptide(L)'
;MYPSKKMTAAVLKARKELQRNPESEPETLGNLQQQFLRTLPRSVPPGLGDELFAWAWPRTLDQNRNDLLGDLCDLFSMDYDEQADPLTPDDWAYISDIVSDFDQDLELSLLQYIMIRVVDHGALD
;
A
#
# COMPACT_ATOMS: atom_id res chain seq x y z
N MET A 1 -1.59 8.04 -16.09
CA MET A 1 -0.39 7.52 -15.41
C MET A 1 -0.90 6.87 -14.14
N TYR A 2 -0.76 5.55 -14.03
CA TYR A 2 -1.26 4.76 -12.92
C TYR A 2 -0.70 5.27 -11.57
N PRO A 3 -1.50 5.23 -10.50
CA PRO A 3 -1.06 5.60 -9.14
C PRO A 3 0.24 4.89 -8.75
N SER A 4 0.36 3.59 -9.04
CA SER A 4 1.57 2.78 -8.85
C SER A 4 2.85 3.42 -9.38
N LYS A 5 2.90 3.79 -10.66
CA LYS A 5 4.13 4.35 -11.28
C LYS A 5 4.63 5.61 -10.60
N LYS A 6 3.72 6.46 -10.11
CA LYS A 6 4.09 7.68 -9.36
C LYS A 6 4.61 7.31 -7.98
N MET A 7 3.97 6.36 -7.30
CA MET A 7 4.36 5.90 -5.98
C MET A 7 5.72 5.21 -5.99
N THR A 8 5.96 4.29 -6.93
CA THR A 8 7.27 3.62 -7.11
C THR A 8 8.39 4.65 -7.31
N ALA A 9 8.15 5.69 -8.11
CA ALA A 9 9.13 6.76 -8.31
C ALA A 9 9.40 7.56 -7.02
N ALA A 10 8.36 7.83 -6.22
CA ALA A 10 8.49 8.50 -4.93
C ALA A 10 9.27 7.64 -3.93
N VAL A 11 8.99 6.33 -3.86
CA VAL A 11 9.72 5.35 -3.04
C VAL A 11 11.21 5.31 -3.41
N LEU A 12 11.52 5.20 -4.71
CA LEU A 12 12.91 5.19 -5.17
C LEU A 12 13.64 6.50 -4.86
N LYS A 13 12.94 7.64 -4.92
CA LYS A 13 13.49 8.94 -4.53
C LYS A 13 13.76 8.99 -3.02
N ALA A 14 12.79 8.61 -2.20
CA ALA A 14 12.92 8.58 -0.75
C ALA A 14 14.09 7.69 -0.32
N ARG A 15 14.20 6.49 -0.87
CA ARG A 15 15.30 5.56 -0.58
C ARG A 15 16.67 6.14 -0.93
N LYS A 16 16.80 6.82 -2.07
CA LYS A 16 18.05 7.51 -2.45
C LYS A 16 18.38 8.67 -1.51
N GLU A 17 17.39 9.40 -1.03
CA GLU A 17 17.60 10.49 -0.06
C GLU A 17 18.09 9.93 1.28
N LEU A 18 17.42 8.91 1.81
CA LEU A 18 17.80 8.26 3.07
C LEU A 18 19.21 7.66 3.01
N GLN A 19 19.60 7.07 1.87
CA GLN A 19 20.96 6.58 1.66
C GLN A 19 22.02 7.70 1.68
N ARG A 20 21.67 8.88 1.18
CA ARG A 20 22.60 10.03 1.10
C ARG A 20 22.63 10.85 2.39
N ASN A 21 21.50 10.93 3.08
CA ASN A 21 21.31 11.73 4.28
C ASN A 21 20.36 11.00 5.27
N PRO A 22 20.86 10.04 6.05
CA PRO A 22 20.05 9.28 7.01
C PRO A 22 19.36 10.16 8.06
N GLU A 23 19.93 11.31 8.42
CA GLU A 23 19.34 12.24 9.40
C GLU A 23 18.04 12.88 8.90
N SER A 24 17.78 12.85 7.58
CA SER A 24 16.53 13.32 6.99
C SER A 24 15.37 12.32 7.11
N GLU A 25 15.55 11.19 7.79
CA GLU A 25 14.55 10.12 7.84
C GLU A 25 13.16 10.58 8.27
N PRO A 26 12.98 11.30 9.39
CA PRO A 26 11.64 11.71 9.83
C PRO A 26 10.91 12.58 8.80
N GLU A 27 11.62 13.50 8.16
CA GLU A 27 11.05 14.37 7.13
C GLU A 27 10.75 13.62 5.84
N THR A 28 11.68 12.76 5.40
CA THR A 28 11.54 11.98 4.17
C THR A 28 10.37 11.01 4.27
N LEU A 29 10.24 10.30 5.39
CA LEU A 29 9.14 9.37 5.62
C LEU A 29 7.81 10.10 5.78
N GLY A 30 7.77 11.21 6.51
CA GLY A 30 6.57 12.03 6.63
C GLY A 30 6.07 12.53 5.26
N ASN A 31 6.99 12.99 4.40
CA ASN A 31 6.66 13.43 3.04
C ASN A 31 6.19 12.28 2.14
N LEU A 32 6.75 11.08 2.30
CA LEU A 32 6.34 9.90 1.53
C LEU A 32 4.97 9.39 1.97
N GLN A 33 4.72 9.28 3.27
CA GLN A 33 3.42 8.91 3.83
C GLN A 33 2.32 9.86 3.36
N GLN A 34 2.57 11.17 3.42
CA GLN A 34 1.61 12.16 2.93
C GLN A 34 1.31 12.01 1.44
N GLN A 35 2.30 11.61 0.62
CA GLN A 35 2.07 11.31 -0.80
C GLN A 35 1.26 10.03 -0.99
N PHE A 36 1.54 8.98 -0.22
CA PHE A 36 0.78 7.73 -0.21
C PHE A 36 -0.69 7.97 0.14
N LEU A 37 -0.96 8.63 1.26
CA LEU A 37 -2.32 8.94 1.70
C LEU A 37 -3.11 9.79 0.70
N ARG A 38 -2.43 10.71 -0.02
CA ARG A 38 -3.06 11.53 -1.08
C ARG A 38 -3.34 10.76 -2.36
N THR A 39 -2.69 9.61 -2.54
CA THR A 39 -2.85 8.76 -3.72
C THR A 39 -4.02 7.79 -3.54
N LEU A 40 -4.28 7.37 -2.30
CA LEU A 40 -5.43 6.54 -1.96
C LEU A 40 -6.77 7.25 -2.26
N PRO A 41 -7.82 6.50 -2.67
CA PRO A 41 -9.14 7.06 -2.81
C PRO A 41 -9.69 7.62 -1.50
N ARG A 42 -10.56 8.62 -1.60
CA ARG A 42 -11.20 9.26 -0.43
C ARG A 42 -12.10 8.32 0.37
N SER A 43 -12.52 7.20 -0.23
CA SER A 43 -13.28 6.14 0.43
C SER A 43 -12.43 5.28 1.37
N VAL A 44 -11.10 5.40 1.31
CA VAL A 44 -10.20 4.73 2.24
C VAL A 44 -10.11 5.56 3.53
N PRO A 45 -10.45 4.98 4.71
CA PRO A 45 -10.29 5.64 5.98
C PRO A 45 -8.83 6.05 6.23
N PRO A 46 -8.54 7.26 6.76
CA PRO A 46 -7.17 7.69 7.01
C PRO A 46 -6.37 6.73 7.89
N GLY A 47 -7.00 6.16 8.92
CA GLY A 47 -6.37 5.19 9.81
C GLY A 47 -5.89 3.93 9.09
N LEU A 48 -6.68 3.42 8.14
CA LEU A 48 -6.29 2.28 7.32
C LEU A 48 -5.09 2.64 6.43
N GLY A 49 -5.08 3.83 5.84
CA GLY A 49 -3.95 4.32 5.06
C GLY A 49 -2.66 4.43 5.87
N ASP A 50 -2.74 4.87 7.13
CA ASP A 50 -1.60 4.97 8.03
C ASP A 50 -1.02 3.59 8.38
N GLU A 51 -1.88 2.62 8.69
CA GLU A 51 -1.49 1.23 9.00
C GLU A 51 -0.84 0.54 7.80
N LEU A 52 -1.45 0.67 6.61
CA LEU A 52 -0.89 0.14 5.36
C LEU A 52 0.51 0.69 5.09
N PHE A 53 0.72 1.99 5.30
CA PHE A 53 2.03 2.61 5.11
C PHE A 53 3.06 2.08 6.10
N ALA A 54 2.69 2.03 7.39
CA ALA A 54 3.55 1.56 8.47
C ALA A 54 3.99 0.10 8.25
N TRP A 55 3.10 -0.74 7.71
CA TRP A 55 3.40 -2.13 7.38
C TRP A 55 4.23 -2.29 6.10
N ALA A 56 3.92 -1.53 5.04
CA ALA A 56 4.53 -1.69 3.72
C ALA A 56 5.94 -1.09 3.64
N TRP A 57 6.22 0.02 4.34
CA TRP A 57 7.50 0.72 4.22
C TRP A 57 8.71 -0.13 4.65
N PRO A 58 8.71 -0.81 5.83
CA PRO A 58 9.82 -1.68 6.21
C PRO A 58 10.05 -2.80 5.17
N ARG A 59 8.98 -3.40 4.64
CA ARG A 59 9.05 -4.46 3.61
C ARG A 59 9.62 -3.97 2.29
N THR A 60 9.30 -2.73 1.92
CA THR A 60 9.87 -2.05 0.75
C THR A 60 11.40 -2.04 0.83
N LEU A 61 11.95 -1.78 2.02
CA LEU A 61 13.39 -1.74 2.27
C LEU A 61 14.01 -3.14 2.37
N ASP A 62 13.45 -3.99 3.24
CA ASP A 62 14.03 -5.28 3.62
C ASP A 62 13.93 -6.32 2.49
N GLN A 63 12.83 -6.30 1.75
CA GLN A 63 12.54 -7.26 0.68
C GLN A 63 12.78 -6.68 -0.72
N ASN A 64 13.27 -5.44 -0.81
CA ASN A 64 13.51 -4.72 -2.06
C ASN A 64 12.25 -4.56 -2.95
N ARG A 65 11.07 -4.53 -2.33
CA ARG A 65 9.76 -4.37 -2.99
C ARG A 65 9.39 -2.90 -3.17
N ASN A 66 10.08 -2.22 -4.09
CA ASN A 66 9.90 -0.77 -4.33
C ASN A 66 8.51 -0.42 -4.92
N ASP A 67 7.81 -1.43 -5.39
CA ASP A 67 6.48 -1.43 -6.01
C ASP A 67 5.35 -1.54 -4.98
N LEU A 68 5.55 -2.24 -3.85
CA LEU A 68 4.50 -2.56 -2.87
C LEU A 68 3.56 -1.39 -2.48
N LEU A 69 4.10 -0.21 -2.16
CA LEU A 69 3.25 0.96 -1.85
C LEU A 69 2.42 1.43 -3.06
N GLY A 70 2.94 1.26 -4.26
CA GLY A 70 2.22 1.49 -5.52
C GLY A 70 1.15 0.43 -5.77
N ASP A 71 1.46 -0.85 -5.57
CA ASP A 71 0.54 -1.98 -5.73
C ASP A 71 -0.67 -1.82 -4.79
N LEU A 72 -0.42 -1.41 -3.54
CA LEU A 72 -1.47 -1.05 -2.58
C LEU A 72 -2.31 0.13 -3.07
N CYS A 73 -1.71 1.16 -3.66
CA CYS A 73 -2.48 2.27 -4.22
C CYS A 73 -3.41 1.79 -5.34
N ASP A 74 -2.95 0.90 -6.21
CA ASP A 74 -3.76 0.39 -7.33
C ASP A 74 -4.86 -0.57 -6.82
N LEU A 75 -4.56 -1.41 -5.83
CA LEU A 75 -5.54 -2.25 -5.11
C LEU A 75 -6.67 -1.44 -4.51
N PHE A 76 -6.34 -0.46 -3.67
CA PHE A 76 -7.34 0.37 -3.03
C PHE A 76 -8.06 1.31 -4.01
N SER A 77 -7.50 1.54 -5.20
CA SER A 77 -8.16 2.25 -6.31
C SER A 77 -9.06 1.35 -7.17
N MET A 78 -9.18 0.06 -6.85
CA MET A 78 -9.88 -0.95 -7.64
C MET A 78 -9.36 -1.09 -9.09
N ASP A 79 -8.07 -0.81 -9.30
CA ASP A 79 -7.37 -0.87 -10.61
C ASP A 79 -6.15 -1.80 -10.56
N TYR A 80 -6.16 -2.76 -9.64
CA TYR A 80 -5.06 -3.70 -9.43
C TYR A 80 -4.93 -4.69 -10.58
N ASP A 81 -3.72 -4.76 -11.14
CA ASP A 81 -3.34 -5.69 -12.20
C ASP A 81 -2.43 -6.78 -11.64
N GLU A 82 -3.00 -7.95 -11.41
CA GLU A 82 -2.30 -9.12 -10.85
C GLU A 82 -1.05 -9.54 -11.66
N GLN A 83 -1.02 -9.25 -12.97
CA GLN A 83 0.15 -9.57 -13.80
C GLN A 83 1.27 -8.55 -13.66
N ALA A 84 0.94 -7.30 -13.34
CA ALA A 84 1.88 -6.21 -13.22
C ALA A 84 2.36 -6.00 -11.77
N ASP A 85 1.50 -6.27 -10.80
CA ASP A 85 1.64 -5.85 -9.39
C ASP A 85 1.52 -7.07 -8.44
N PRO A 86 2.37 -8.11 -8.52
CA PRO A 86 2.12 -9.36 -7.80
C PRO A 86 2.27 -9.21 -6.28
N LEU A 87 1.15 -9.10 -5.58
CA LEU A 87 1.08 -9.28 -4.13
C LEU A 87 1.25 -10.78 -3.77
N THR A 88 2.05 -11.02 -2.75
CA THR A 88 2.36 -12.35 -2.21
C THR A 88 1.22 -12.83 -1.29
N PRO A 89 1.13 -14.14 -1.00
CA PRO A 89 0.14 -14.65 -0.05
C PRO A 89 0.18 -13.96 1.33
N ASP A 90 1.38 -13.65 1.83
CA ASP A 90 1.56 -12.94 3.11
C ASP A 90 1.02 -11.51 3.06
N ASP A 91 1.08 -10.85 1.90
CA ASP A 91 0.47 -9.53 1.72
C ASP A 91 -1.04 -9.62 1.77
N TRP A 92 -1.61 -10.61 1.08
CA TRP A 92 -3.06 -10.82 1.06
C TRP A 92 -3.60 -11.16 2.44
N ALA A 93 -2.88 -11.97 3.21
CA ALA A 93 -3.24 -12.28 4.59
C ALA A 93 -3.28 -11.01 5.46
N TYR A 94 -2.25 -10.16 5.36
CA TYR A 94 -2.24 -8.89 6.08
C TYR A 94 -3.34 -7.94 5.61
N ILE A 95 -3.55 -7.81 4.30
CA ILE A 95 -4.60 -6.97 3.73
C ILE A 95 -5.98 -7.42 4.22
N SER A 96 -6.23 -8.73 4.26
CA SER A 96 -7.49 -9.28 4.78
C SER A 96 -7.72 -8.90 6.24
N ASP A 97 -6.70 -9.07 7.08
CA ASP A 97 -6.76 -8.76 8.51
C ASP A 97 -7.04 -7.27 8.73
N ILE A 98 -6.22 -6.40 8.13
CA ILE A 98 -6.33 -4.95 8.33
C ILE A 98 -7.61 -4.38 7.71
N VAL A 99 -8.10 -4.92 6.59
CA VAL A 99 -9.38 -4.47 6.01
C VAL A 99 -10.56 -4.90 6.88
N SER A 100 -10.47 -6.06 7.52
CA SER A 100 -11.50 -6.54 8.46
C SER A 100 -11.61 -5.64 9.69
N ASP A 101 -10.49 -5.09 10.18
CA ASP A 101 -10.48 -4.13 11.29
C ASP A 101 -11.18 -2.79 10.97
N PHE A 102 -11.35 -2.48 9.69
CA PHE A 102 -11.96 -1.23 9.21
C PHE A 102 -13.25 -1.47 8.38
N ASP A 103 -13.86 -2.66 8.50
CA ASP A 103 -14.99 -3.10 7.67
C ASP A 103 -16.20 -2.14 7.71
N GLN A 104 -16.50 -1.56 8.87
CA GLN A 104 -17.62 -0.64 9.10
C GLN A 104 -17.39 0.75 8.48
N ASP A 105 -16.13 1.16 8.32
CA ASP A 105 -15.74 2.48 7.82
C ASP A 105 -15.42 2.46 6.32
N LEU A 106 -15.25 1.27 5.74
CA LEU A 106 -14.97 1.09 4.33
C LEU A 106 -16.24 1.14 3.47
N GLU A 107 -16.11 1.73 2.28
CA GLU A 107 -17.16 1.65 1.28
C GLU A 107 -17.39 0.18 0.89
N LEU A 108 -18.65 -0.26 0.90
CA LEU A 108 -19.02 -1.65 0.64
C LEU A 108 -18.47 -2.18 -0.70
N SER A 109 -18.45 -1.34 -1.74
CA SER A 109 -17.93 -1.69 -3.06
C SER A 109 -16.43 -2.04 -3.02
N LEU A 110 -15.66 -1.23 -2.30
CA LEU A 110 -14.22 -1.40 -2.09
C LEU A 110 -13.93 -2.62 -1.21
N LEU A 111 -14.67 -2.77 -0.11
CA LEU A 111 -14.55 -3.94 0.77
C LEU A 111 -14.83 -5.23 -0.02
N GLN A 112 -15.92 -5.28 -0.78
CA GLN A 112 -16.24 -6.43 -1.62
C GLN A 112 -15.16 -6.71 -2.66
N TYR A 113 -14.66 -5.67 -3.32
CA TYR A 113 -13.58 -5.80 -4.29
C TYR A 113 -12.34 -6.45 -3.68
N ILE A 114 -11.87 -5.94 -2.54
CA ILE A 114 -10.68 -6.47 -1.86
C ILE A 114 -10.91 -7.90 -1.38
N MET A 115 -12.05 -8.18 -0.76
CA MET A 115 -12.34 -9.52 -0.23
C MET A 115 -12.42 -10.58 -1.32
N ILE A 116 -12.95 -10.26 -2.50
CA ILE A 116 -12.93 -11.19 -3.65
C ILE A 116 -11.47 -11.53 -4.02
N ARG A 117 -10.58 -10.54 -4.08
CA ARG A 117 -9.16 -10.78 -4.36
C ARG A 117 -8.47 -11.61 -3.28
N VAL A 118 -8.71 -11.30 -2.00
CA VAL A 118 -8.21 -12.08 -0.86
C VAL A 118 -8.60 -13.57 -0.99
N VAL A 119 -9.86 -13.85 -1.33
CA VAL A 119 -10.35 -15.21 -1.55
C VAL A 119 -9.65 -15.88 -2.72
N ASP A 120 -9.56 -15.20 -3.87
CA ASP A 120 -8.94 -15.72 -5.10
C ASP A 120 -7.47 -16.09 -4.88
N HIS A 121 -6.77 -15.36 -4.00
CA HIS A 121 -5.37 -15.58 -3.65
C HIS A 121 -5.16 -16.52 -2.46
N GLY A 122 -6.23 -17.14 -1.93
CA GLY A 122 -6.14 -18.17 -0.90
C GLY A 122 -5.75 -17.66 0.48
N ALA A 123 -6.01 -16.38 0.78
CA ALA A 123 -5.69 -15.77 2.07
C ALA A 123 -6.84 -15.87 3.09
N LEU A 124 -7.70 -16.88 2.96
CA LEU A 124 -8.69 -17.25 3.96
C LEU A 124 -8.22 -18.53 4.67
N ASP A 125 -7.87 -18.43 5.95
CA ASP A 125 -7.77 -19.57 6.87
C ASP A 125 -9.11 -19.82 7.56
#